data_AF-A0A1M4ZK32-F1
#
_entry.id   AF-A0A1M4ZK32-F1
#
_cell.length_a   1.000
_cell.length_b   1.000
_cell.length_c   1.000
_cell.angle_alpha   90.00
_cell.angle_beta   90.00
_cell.angle_gamma   90.00
#
_symmetry.space_group_name_H-M   'P 1'
#
loop_
_entity.id
_entity.type
_entity.pdbx_description
1 polymer ?
#
loop_
_entity_poly.entity_id
_entity_poly.type
_entity_poly.pdbx_seq_one_letter_code
_entity_poly.pdbx_strand_id
1 'polypeptide(L)'
;MSFRPGLQPGDIIDNQRLVEIFRCSPQGGMRRSHRTNTLVIISDHTRSIYQDRWVGDTFHYTGMGQRGDQSLEFMQNKTLAESNQNGVEVHLFEVFVPGKYTYMGRVELAGQPYQEIQPDADGNPRRVWVFPLRLVDISSPVPIPEEFAVLKQK
;
A
#
# COMPACT_ATOMS: atom_id res chain seq x y z
N MET A 1 -9.74 14.05 14.83
CA MET A 1 -8.52 14.76 14.40
C MET A 1 -7.81 13.85 13.40
N SER A 2 -7.39 14.36 12.25
CA SER A 2 -6.62 13.57 11.29
C SER A 2 -5.24 13.22 11.86
N PHE A 3 -4.73 12.03 11.56
CA PHE A 3 -3.40 11.62 11.99
C PHE A 3 -2.35 12.47 11.26
N ARG A 4 -1.31 12.90 11.98
CA ARG A 4 -0.22 13.70 11.41
C ARG A 4 1.09 12.92 11.52
N PRO A 5 1.56 12.27 10.43
CA PRO A 5 2.78 11.48 10.47
C PRO A 5 4.05 12.33 10.62
N GLY A 6 3.97 13.63 10.33
CA GLY A 6 5.17 14.48 10.25
C GLY A 6 6.09 14.12 9.08
N LEU A 7 5.52 13.50 8.03
CA LEU A 7 6.21 13.13 6.80
C LEU A 7 5.62 13.89 5.61
N GLN A 8 6.48 14.23 4.67
CA GLN A 8 6.13 14.80 3.37
C GLN A 8 6.25 13.71 2.28
N PRO A 9 5.41 13.75 1.24
CA PRO A 9 5.57 12.85 0.10
C PRO A 9 7.00 12.93 -0.47
N GLY A 10 7.65 11.77 -0.62
CA GLY A 10 9.06 11.64 -1.01
C GLY A 10 10.03 11.42 0.14
N ASP A 11 9.61 11.61 1.40
CA ASP A 11 10.45 11.27 2.55
C ASP A 11 10.78 9.77 2.56
N ILE A 12 12.06 9.46 2.76
CA ILE A 12 12.56 8.09 2.86
C ILE A 12 12.91 7.81 4.31
N ILE A 13 12.27 6.81 4.90
CA ILE A 13 12.50 6.37 6.27
C ILE A 13 12.81 4.87 6.33
N ASP A 14 13.33 4.41 7.47
CA ASP A 14 13.51 2.99 7.73
C ASP A 14 12.28 2.37 8.43
N ASN A 15 12.32 1.04 8.60
CA ASN A 15 11.24 0.29 9.24
C ASN A 15 11.02 0.70 10.71
N GLN A 16 12.10 1.01 11.42
CA GLN A 16 12.01 1.39 12.83
C GLN A 16 11.24 2.70 12.96
N ARG A 17 11.59 3.69 12.15
CA ARG A 17 10.93 4.99 12.13
C ARG A 17 9.48 4.90 11.71
N LEU A 18 9.16 4.06 10.71
CA LEU A 18 7.78 3.78 10.30
C LEU A 18 6.95 3.24 11.48
N VAL A 19 7.47 2.25 12.20
CA VAL A 19 6.81 1.66 13.38
C VAL A 19 6.65 2.69 14.51
N GLU A 20 7.66 3.53 14.74
CA GLU A 20 7.59 4.59 15.76
C GLU A 20 6.50 5.61 15.45
N ILE A 21 6.39 6.06 14.20
CA ILE A 21 5.41 7.06 13.76
C ILE A 21 4.00 6.47 13.79
N PHE A 22 3.79 5.35 13.10
CA PHE A 22 2.44 4.80 12.89
C PHE A 22 1.99 3.84 14.00
N ARG A 23 2.88 3.43 14.90
CA ARG A 23 2.58 2.49 15.99
C ARG A 23 1.98 1.16 15.50
N CYS A 24 2.35 0.73 14.30
CA CYS A 24 1.85 -0.48 13.65
C CYS A 24 2.85 -1.65 13.78
N SER A 25 2.50 -2.83 13.26
CA SER A 25 3.39 -4.00 13.21
C SER A 25 4.68 -3.71 12.42
N PRO A 26 5.84 -4.28 12.80
CA PRO A 26 7.09 -4.13 12.04
C PRO A 26 7.14 -4.93 10.73
N GLN A 27 6.15 -5.78 10.45
CA GLN A 27 6.14 -6.69 9.31
C GLN A 27 4.77 -6.73 8.61
N GLY A 28 4.78 -7.13 7.33
CA GLY A 28 3.61 -7.25 6.47
C GLY A 28 3.47 -6.09 5.48
N GLY A 29 2.69 -6.31 4.41
CA GLY A 29 2.33 -5.27 3.43
C GLY A 29 1.25 -4.34 3.97
N MET A 30 0.22 -4.88 4.63
CA MET A 30 -0.83 -4.12 5.30
C MET A 30 -0.61 -4.12 6.82
N ARG A 31 -0.41 -2.95 7.42
CA ARG A 31 -0.04 -2.77 8.82
C ARG A 31 -1.02 -1.83 9.52
N ARG A 32 -2.04 -2.43 10.13
CA ARG A 32 -3.08 -1.70 10.88
C ARG A 32 -2.57 -1.25 12.24
N SER A 33 -2.89 -0.01 12.61
CA SER A 33 -2.68 0.53 13.96
C SER A 33 -3.98 1.10 14.51
N HIS A 34 -4.45 0.52 15.61
CA HIS A 34 -5.61 1.05 16.34
C HIS A 34 -5.26 2.31 17.14
N ARG A 35 -3.98 2.52 17.50
CA ARG A 35 -3.53 3.66 18.32
C ARG A 35 -3.57 4.97 17.54
N THR A 36 -3.16 4.94 16.28
CA THR A 36 -3.17 6.10 15.37
C THR A 36 -4.41 6.12 14.49
N ASN A 37 -5.25 5.08 14.58
CA ASN A 37 -6.37 4.82 13.67
C ASN A 37 -5.98 4.85 12.18
N THR A 38 -4.78 4.40 11.84
CA THR A 38 -4.30 4.31 10.44
C THR A 38 -4.09 2.88 9.95
N LEU A 39 -4.12 2.70 8.62
CA LEU A 39 -3.64 1.52 7.93
C LEU A 39 -2.45 1.93 7.05
N VAL A 40 -1.27 1.39 7.32
CA VAL A 40 -0.12 1.57 6.43
C VAL A 40 -0.13 0.44 5.41
N ILE A 41 -0.10 0.78 4.12
CA ILE A 41 0.11 -0.18 3.03
C ILE A 41 1.49 0.03 2.44
N ILE A 42 2.20 -1.06 2.22
CA ILE A 42 3.55 -1.09 1.68
C ILE A 42 3.54 -1.93 0.43
N SER A 43 3.95 -1.32 -0.67
CA SER A 43 4.30 -2.00 -1.90
C SER A 43 5.82 -2.13 -1.97
N ASP A 44 6.31 -3.37 -1.99
CA ASP A 44 7.74 -3.66 -2.00
C ASP A 44 8.17 -4.17 -3.37
N HIS A 45 8.65 -3.26 -4.22
CA HIS A 45 9.11 -3.53 -5.58
C HIS A 45 10.42 -4.34 -5.63
N THR A 46 11.07 -4.53 -4.48
CA THR A 46 12.25 -5.38 -4.36
C THR A 46 11.86 -6.86 -4.21
N ARG A 47 10.57 -7.16 -4.06
CA ARG A 47 10.01 -8.51 -3.94
C ARG A 47 9.02 -8.78 -5.07
N SER A 48 9.15 -9.92 -5.72
CA SER A 48 8.41 -10.23 -6.96
C SER A 48 7.03 -10.87 -6.74
N ILE A 49 6.48 -10.84 -5.53
CA ILE A 49 5.28 -11.65 -5.21
C ILE A 49 3.95 -10.97 -5.57
N TYR A 50 3.92 -9.66 -5.75
CA TYR A 50 2.69 -8.91 -6.05
C TYR A 50 2.91 -8.01 -7.27
N GLN A 51 1.86 -7.85 -8.07
CA GLN A 51 1.87 -7.03 -9.29
C GLN A 51 1.25 -5.66 -9.05
N ASP A 52 1.62 -5.05 -7.93
CA ASP A 52 1.19 -3.68 -7.60
C ASP A 52 1.72 -2.72 -8.66
N ARG A 53 0.88 -1.79 -9.11
CA ARG A 53 1.23 -0.93 -10.25
C ARG A 53 0.45 0.37 -10.27
N TRP A 54 1.04 1.37 -10.91
CA TRP A 54 0.36 2.62 -11.24
C TRP A 54 -0.30 2.48 -12.62
N VAL A 55 -1.58 2.84 -12.73
CA VAL A 55 -2.30 2.99 -14.00
C VAL A 55 -2.84 4.42 -14.04
N GLY A 56 -2.15 5.29 -14.78
CA GLY A 56 -2.43 6.73 -14.74
C GLY A 56 -2.13 7.31 -13.35
N ASP A 57 -3.14 7.87 -12.71
CA ASP A 57 -3.09 8.45 -11.36
C ASP A 57 -3.58 7.51 -10.25
N THR A 58 -3.94 6.27 -10.61
CA THR A 58 -4.48 5.28 -9.69
C THR A 58 -3.45 4.19 -9.43
N PHE A 59 -3.20 3.90 -8.15
CA PHE A 59 -2.35 2.81 -7.70
C PHE A 59 -3.19 1.57 -7.44
N HIS A 60 -2.90 0.50 -8.15
CA HIS A 60 -3.57 -0.79 -8.04
C HIS A 60 -2.78 -1.66 -7.06
N TYR A 61 -3.28 -1.76 -5.83
CA TYR A 61 -2.63 -2.49 -4.75
C TYR A 61 -3.24 -3.87 -4.57
N THR A 62 -2.40 -4.91 -4.48
CA THR A 62 -2.84 -6.29 -4.29
C THR A 62 -3.13 -6.57 -2.81
N GLY A 63 -4.25 -7.23 -2.54
CA GLY A 63 -4.70 -7.60 -1.21
C GLY A 63 -3.72 -8.50 -0.45
N MET A 64 -3.94 -8.64 0.86
CA MET A 64 -3.17 -9.58 1.68
C MET A 64 -3.68 -11.02 1.58
N GLY A 65 -2.80 -11.94 1.97
CA GLY A 65 -2.96 -13.39 1.84
C GLY A 65 -2.05 -13.88 0.73
N GLN A 66 -1.08 -14.76 1.04
CA GLN A 66 0.00 -15.16 0.14
C GLN A 66 -0.28 -16.46 -0.63
N ARG A 67 -1.26 -17.25 -0.18
CA ARG A 67 -1.59 -18.58 -0.71
C ARG A 67 -3.09 -18.73 -0.82
N GLY A 68 -3.52 -19.42 -1.88
CA GLY A 68 -4.94 -19.61 -2.19
C GLY A 68 -5.66 -18.32 -2.56
N ASP A 69 -6.93 -18.48 -2.94
CA ASP A 69 -7.80 -17.36 -3.31
C ASP A 69 -8.01 -16.40 -2.15
N GLN A 70 -7.85 -15.11 -2.41
CA GLN A 70 -8.07 -14.06 -1.41
C GLN A 70 -9.56 -13.81 -1.19
N SER A 71 -9.87 -13.35 0.02
CA SER A 71 -11.21 -12.87 0.40
C SER A 71 -11.14 -11.41 0.83
N LEU A 72 -12.16 -10.62 0.48
CA LEU A 72 -12.32 -9.26 1.01
C LEU A 72 -12.55 -9.26 2.52
N GLU A 73 -13.23 -10.27 3.06
CA GLU A 73 -13.50 -10.37 4.50
C GLU A 73 -12.25 -10.75 5.32
N PHE A 74 -11.14 -11.08 4.66
CA PHE A 74 -9.93 -11.52 5.32
C PHE A 74 -9.13 -10.34 5.88
N MET A 75 -9.07 -10.24 7.22
CA MET A 75 -8.12 -9.39 7.94
C MET A 75 -8.18 -7.92 7.48
N GLN A 76 -7.08 -7.39 6.93
CA GLN A 76 -6.98 -5.98 6.54
C GLN A 76 -7.54 -5.70 5.14
N ASN A 77 -7.84 -6.73 4.34
CA ASN A 77 -8.57 -6.54 3.08
C ASN A 77 -9.93 -5.88 3.36
N LYS A 78 -10.61 -6.30 4.43
CA LYS A 78 -11.88 -5.71 4.86
C LYS A 78 -11.72 -4.26 5.27
N THR A 79 -10.69 -3.99 6.07
CA THR A 79 -10.40 -2.63 6.54
C THR A 79 -10.10 -1.68 5.37
N LEU A 80 -9.36 -2.16 4.37
CA LEU A 80 -9.07 -1.38 3.16
C LEU A 80 -10.32 -1.22 2.28
N ALA A 81 -11.10 -2.29 2.06
CA ALA A 81 -12.35 -2.24 1.28
C ALA A 81 -13.36 -1.22 1.84
N GLU A 82 -13.40 -1.09 3.17
CA GLU A 82 -14.32 -0.20 3.87
C GLU A 82 -13.70 1.17 4.22
N SER A 83 -12.46 1.46 3.77
CA SER A 83 -11.68 2.61 4.26
C SER A 83 -12.36 3.97 4.07
N ASN A 84 -13.18 4.11 3.02
CA ASN A 84 -13.91 5.35 2.75
C ASN A 84 -15.07 5.59 3.74
N GLN A 85 -15.44 4.61 4.57
CA GLN A 85 -16.60 4.66 5.47
C GLN A 85 -16.25 4.33 6.93
N ASN A 86 -15.20 3.53 7.16
CA ASN A 86 -14.84 3.07 8.51
C ASN A 86 -13.97 4.09 9.31
N GLY A 87 -13.62 5.23 8.71
CA GLY A 87 -12.84 6.29 9.34
C GLY A 87 -11.35 5.98 9.52
N VAL A 88 -10.83 4.92 8.88
CA VAL A 88 -9.40 4.56 8.91
C VAL A 88 -8.65 5.31 7.82
N GLU A 89 -7.62 6.07 8.21
CA GLU A 89 -6.75 6.74 7.25
C GLU A 89 -5.72 5.77 6.66
N VAL A 90 -5.62 5.70 5.33
CA VAL A 90 -4.70 4.81 4.62
C VAL A 90 -3.48 5.58 4.13
N HIS A 91 -2.29 5.07 4.41
CA HIS A 91 -1.02 5.68 4.02
C HIS A 91 -0.20 4.72 3.16
N LEU A 92 0.27 5.19 2.01
CA LEU A 92 1.05 4.40 1.07
C LEU A 92 2.54 4.64 1.24
N PHE A 93 3.29 3.54 1.30
CA PHE A 93 4.74 3.51 1.16
C PHE A 93 5.14 2.60 0.00
N GLU A 94 6.13 3.04 -0.76
CA GLU A 94 6.77 2.22 -1.79
C GLU A 94 8.24 1.96 -1.40
N VAL A 95 8.67 0.71 -1.56
CA VAL A 95 10.05 0.28 -1.30
C VAL A 95 10.71 -0.05 -2.64
N PHE A 96 11.64 0.81 -3.06
CA PHE A 96 12.45 0.63 -4.27
C PHE A 96 13.84 0.06 -3.97
N VAL A 97 14.31 0.28 -2.73
CA VAL A 97 15.58 -0.23 -2.21
C VAL A 97 15.29 -0.93 -0.89
N PRO A 98 15.79 -2.16 -0.64
CA PRO A 98 15.45 -2.89 0.58
C PRO A 98 15.70 -2.08 1.85
N GLY A 99 14.68 -1.99 2.70
CA GLY A 99 14.74 -1.24 3.96
C GLY A 99 14.52 0.27 3.85
N LYS A 100 14.40 0.84 2.64
CA LYS A 100 14.08 2.25 2.40
C LYS A 100 12.61 2.41 2.00
N TYR A 101 11.81 2.96 2.89
CA TYR A 101 10.37 3.16 2.72
C TYR A 101 10.11 4.59 2.28
N THR A 102 9.75 4.78 1.01
CA THR A 102 9.40 6.08 0.44
C THR A 102 7.95 6.37 0.75
N TYR A 103 7.68 7.44 1.49
CA TYR A 103 6.31 7.85 1.80
C TYR A 103 5.66 8.50 0.57
N MET A 104 4.57 7.93 0.08
CA MET A 104 3.87 8.47 -1.08
C MET A 104 2.77 9.46 -0.70
N GLY A 105 2.20 9.29 0.49
CA GLY A 105 1.12 10.13 1.00
C GLY A 105 -0.06 9.33 1.53
N ARG A 106 -1.11 10.09 1.90
CA ARG A 106 -2.41 9.51 2.23
C ARG A 106 -3.12 9.12 0.94
N VAL A 107 -3.75 7.95 0.95
CA VAL A 107 -4.55 7.42 -0.15
C VAL A 107 -5.97 7.12 0.29
N GLU A 108 -6.87 7.02 -0.67
CA GLU A 108 -8.24 6.55 -0.50
C GLU A 108 -8.65 5.62 -1.65
N LEU A 109 -9.71 4.83 -1.47
CA LEU A 109 -10.25 4.01 -2.54
C LEU A 109 -10.81 4.89 -3.65
N ALA A 110 -10.26 4.73 -4.85
CA ALA A 110 -10.65 5.44 -6.06
C ALA A 110 -11.76 4.72 -6.84
N GLY A 111 -12.06 3.47 -6.49
CA GLY A 111 -13.07 2.64 -7.14
C GLY A 111 -13.38 1.38 -6.34
N GLN A 112 -14.24 0.53 -6.91
CA GLN A 112 -14.56 -0.77 -6.30
C GLN A 112 -13.36 -1.72 -6.41
N PRO A 113 -12.98 -2.42 -5.32
CA PRO A 113 -12.02 -3.51 -5.42
C PRO A 113 -12.51 -4.57 -6.42
N TYR A 114 -11.60 -5.17 -7.16
CA TYR A 114 -11.91 -6.14 -8.20
C TYR A 114 -10.93 -7.31 -8.17
N GLN A 115 -11.20 -8.40 -8.91
CA GLN A 115 -10.37 -9.60 -8.88
C GLN A 115 -9.45 -9.71 -10.10
N GLU A 116 -8.25 -10.22 -9.87
CA GLU A 116 -7.28 -10.62 -10.91
C GLU A 116 -6.75 -12.02 -10.64
N ILE A 117 -6.17 -12.66 -11.67
CA ILE A 117 -5.39 -13.89 -11.50
C ILE A 117 -3.91 -13.49 -11.42
N GLN A 118 -3.28 -13.79 -10.29
CA GLN A 118 -1.85 -13.58 -10.05
C GLN A 118 -1.23 -14.86 -9.47
N PRO A 119 0.08 -15.09 -9.63
CA PRO A 119 0.75 -16.19 -8.96
C PRO A 119 0.70 -16.01 -7.43
N ASP A 120 0.61 -17.12 -6.70
CA ASP A 120 0.81 -17.16 -5.26
C ASP A 120 2.29 -17.28 -4.91
N ALA A 121 2.60 -17.40 -3.61
CA ALA A 121 3.98 -17.53 -3.15
C ALA A 121 4.72 -18.78 -3.67
N ASP A 122 3.99 -19.79 -4.14
CA ASP A 122 4.52 -21.03 -4.71
C ASP A 122 4.45 -21.02 -6.26
N GLY A 123 4.03 -19.90 -6.87
CA GLY A 123 3.93 -19.70 -8.31
C GLY A 123 2.61 -20.18 -8.94
N ASN A 124 1.65 -20.64 -8.15
CA ASN A 124 0.38 -21.16 -8.66
C ASN A 124 -0.61 -20.02 -8.93
N PRO A 125 -1.39 -20.09 -10.03
CA PRO A 125 -2.39 -19.08 -10.32
C PRO A 125 -3.50 -19.09 -9.24
N ARG A 126 -3.86 -17.91 -8.77
CA ARG A 126 -4.93 -17.72 -7.77
C ARG A 126 -5.68 -16.41 -7.98
N ARG A 127 -6.90 -16.32 -7.45
CA ARG A 127 -7.66 -15.07 -7.40
C ARG A 127 -7.14 -14.17 -6.28
N VAL A 128 -6.75 -12.96 -6.65
CA VAL A 128 -6.40 -11.89 -5.71
C VAL A 128 -7.42 -10.77 -5.79
N TRP A 129 -7.51 -9.98 -4.73
CA TRP A 129 -8.25 -8.73 -4.73
C TRP A 129 -7.30 -7.57 -5.01
N VAL A 130 -7.68 -6.69 -5.92
CA VAL A 130 -6.95 -5.48 -6.27
C VAL A 130 -7.75 -4.27 -5.82
N PHE A 131 -7.09 -3.38 -5.11
CA PHE A 131 -7.66 -2.16 -4.54
C PHE A 131 -7.15 -0.96 -5.34
N PRO A 132 -8.00 -0.29 -6.14
CA PRO A 132 -7.63 0.93 -6.84
C PRO A 132 -7.61 2.11 -5.86
N LEU A 133 -6.46 2.75 -5.71
CA LEU A 133 -6.19 3.79 -4.71
C LEU A 133 -5.70 5.08 -5.38
N ARG A 134 -6.16 6.23 -4.88
CA ARG A 134 -5.66 7.55 -5.34
C ARG A 134 -5.06 8.33 -4.18
N LEU A 135 -4.06 9.16 -4.46
CA LEU A 135 -3.53 10.12 -3.49
C LEU A 135 -4.57 11.20 -3.18
N VAL A 136 -4.74 11.52 -1.90
CA VAL A 136 -5.72 12.53 -1.44
C VAL A 136 -5.17 13.94 -1.60
N ASP A 137 -3.89 14.14 -1.27
CA ASP A 137 -3.22 15.45 -1.25
C ASP A 137 -2.15 15.52 -2.35
N ILE A 138 -2.56 15.87 -3.57
CA ILE A 138 -1.63 16.05 -4.70
C ILE A 138 -1.09 17.48 -4.67
N SER A 139 -0.16 17.77 -3.75
CA SER A 139 0.51 19.08 -3.74
C SER A 139 1.71 19.13 -4.69
N SER A 140 2.31 17.98 -5.03
CA SER A 140 3.36 17.81 -6.06
C SER A 140 3.58 16.32 -6.36
N PRO A 141 4.00 15.94 -7.57
CA PRO A 141 4.38 14.56 -7.86
C PRO A 141 5.59 14.17 -7.00
N VAL A 142 5.49 13.03 -6.31
CA VAL A 142 6.61 12.48 -5.55
C VAL A 142 7.76 12.17 -6.51
N PRO A 143 8.94 12.80 -6.35
CA PRO A 143 10.09 12.49 -7.18
C PRO A 143 10.55 11.07 -6.84
N ILE A 144 10.29 10.14 -7.76
CA ILE A 144 10.86 8.81 -7.73
C ILE A 144 12.18 8.90 -8.53
N PRO A 145 13.30 8.35 -8.02
CA PRO A 145 14.54 8.31 -8.78
C PRO A 145 14.29 7.70 -10.17
N GLU A 146 14.87 8.31 -11.22
CA GLU A 146 14.58 7.95 -12.62
C GLU A 146 14.78 6.45 -12.91
N GLU A 147 15.76 5.83 -12.25
CA GLU A 147 16.04 4.40 -12.28
C GLU A 147 14.85 3.50 -11.85
N PHE A 148 13.94 4.02 -11.02
CA PHE A 148 12.71 3.35 -10.61
C PHE A 148 11.44 3.90 -11.29
N ALA A 149 11.54 5.02 -12.01
CA ALA A 149 10.40 5.62 -12.72
C ALA A 149 9.83 4.71 -13.81
N VAL A 150 10.64 3.78 -14.36
CA VAL A 150 10.22 2.80 -15.36
C VAL A 150 9.20 1.79 -14.80
N LEU A 151 9.16 1.57 -13.46
CA LEU A 151 8.20 0.70 -12.81
C LEU A 151 6.77 1.29 -12.76
N LYS A 152 6.61 2.60 -13.02
CA LYS A 152 5.29 3.25 -13.09
C LYS A 152 4.52 3.02 -14.40
N GLN A 153 5.16 2.46 -15.43
CA GLN A 153 4.61 2.43 -16.80
C GLN A 153 4.28 1.02 -17.33
N LYS A 154 4.21 0.01 -16.46
CA LYS A 154 3.82 -1.36 -16.86
C LYS A 154 2.40 -1.71 -16.42
#